data_AF-A0A9W2Y6T2-F1
#
_entry.id   AF-A0A9W2Y6T2-F1
#
_cell.length_a   1.000
_cell.length_b   1.000
_cell.length_c   1.000
_cell.angle_alpha   90.00
_cell.angle_beta   90.00
_cell.angle_gamma   90.00
#
_symmetry.space_group_name_H-M   'P 1'
#
loop_
_entity.id
_entity.type
_entity.pdbx_description
1 polymer ?
#
loop_
_entity_poly.entity_id
_entity_poly.type
_entity_poly.pdbx_seq_one_letter_code
_entity_poly.pdbx_strand_id
1 'polypeptide(L)'
;MQQAITAPKQQRLHVRGPRRAVNQIPDEILEDPQLQEAIKALPPNYNFEIHKTVWRVRQAKAKRVALQLPEGLQMFACVIADIVERFTEADAIVMGDVTYGACCVDDFTARALGADFMVHYGHSCLIPIDATAGIKMLYVFVDIKMDNVHFLDTIKFNFTPGQSLAFVSTIQFVAALQAVSAALKPEYDVLVPQCRPLSPGEILGCTSPRLDRHVNAIIYLGDGRFHLESIMIANPDIPAYRYDPYSKVFSREHYDHEAMRACRLQAIDEARSARRWGLILGTLGRQGSPKVLEHLESRLKSMGKSFSRVLLSEVFPSKLDLMSDVDAWVQIACPRLSIDWGTAFSKPLLSPYEAAVALQEVDWKEVYPMDFYSNQSLGPWAPNHPENQPARPTRRPTQKPGSEPVPPIKQCGQNPGAPCGCQGE
;
A
#
# COMPACT_ATOMS: atom_id res chain seq x y z
N MET A 1 37.77 -30.04 60.19
CA MET A 1 38.14 -30.52 58.84
C MET A 1 36.85 -30.70 58.06
N GLN A 2 36.57 -30.07 56.92
CA GLN A 2 37.31 -29.14 56.08
C GLN A 2 36.22 -28.40 55.27
N GLN A 3 36.21 -27.08 55.34
CA GLN A 3 35.26 -26.22 54.62
C GLN A 3 35.63 -26.20 53.13
N ALA A 4 34.65 -26.46 52.26
CA ALA A 4 34.81 -26.28 50.82
C ALA A 4 34.58 -24.81 50.45
N ILE A 5 35.65 -24.15 50.04
CA ILE A 5 35.72 -22.76 49.60
C ILE A 5 35.05 -22.65 48.22
N THR A 6 33.97 -21.87 48.11
CA THR A 6 33.37 -21.48 46.83
C THR A 6 33.96 -20.15 46.38
N ALA A 7 34.65 -20.14 45.24
CA ALA A 7 35.20 -18.93 44.63
C ALA A 7 34.06 -18.05 44.03
N PRO A 8 34.12 -16.71 44.15
CA PRO A 8 33.08 -15.84 43.63
C PRO A 8 33.16 -15.74 42.10
N LYS A 9 32.04 -16.01 41.42
CA LYS A 9 31.88 -15.74 39.98
C LYS A 9 31.91 -14.22 39.77
N GLN A 10 32.97 -13.72 39.15
CA GLN A 10 33.03 -12.35 38.64
C GLN A 10 31.91 -12.14 37.61
N GLN A 11 30.89 -11.34 37.96
CA GLN A 11 29.95 -10.79 37.00
C GLN A 11 30.70 -9.79 36.11
N ARG A 12 31.02 -10.19 34.88
CA ARG A 12 31.42 -9.24 33.83
C ARG A 12 30.22 -8.34 33.56
N LEU A 13 30.29 -7.10 34.03
CA LEU A 13 29.44 -6.00 33.60
C LEU A 13 29.60 -5.85 32.07
N HIS A 14 28.63 -6.38 31.32
CA HIS A 14 28.48 -6.06 29.92
C HIS A 14 28.01 -4.61 29.82
N VAL A 15 28.96 -3.69 29.69
CA VAL A 15 28.68 -2.33 29.24
C VAL A 15 28.12 -2.45 27.82
N ARG A 16 26.79 -2.41 27.70
CA ARG A 16 26.13 -2.23 26.40
C ARG A 16 26.49 -0.83 25.92
N GLY A 17 27.42 -0.74 24.97
CA GLY A 17 27.63 0.49 24.20
C GLY A 17 26.32 0.96 23.56
N PRO A 18 26.16 2.27 23.30
CA PRO A 18 24.88 2.84 22.87
C PRO A 18 24.52 2.34 21.47
N ARG A 19 23.67 1.31 21.41
CA ARG A 19 22.88 0.98 20.22
C ARG A 19 21.59 1.79 20.31
N ARG A 20 21.56 3.01 19.72
CA ARG A 20 20.36 3.76 19.25
C ARG A 20 20.73 5.23 19.01
N ALA A 21 21.02 5.62 17.77
CA ALA A 21 21.08 7.04 17.38
C ALA A 21 20.91 7.30 15.86
N VAL A 22 20.62 6.30 15.04
CA VAL A 22 20.57 6.50 13.56
C VAL A 22 19.22 7.10 13.10
N ASN A 23 18.18 7.02 13.95
CA ASN A 23 16.81 7.41 13.61
C ASN A 23 16.24 8.53 14.50
N GLN A 24 17.05 9.14 15.36
CA GLN A 24 16.57 10.22 16.22
C GLN A 24 16.77 11.55 15.51
N ILE A 25 15.71 12.35 15.46
CA ILE A 25 15.78 13.72 14.95
C ILE A 25 16.64 14.52 15.95
N PRO A 26 17.69 15.22 15.49
CA PRO A 26 18.54 16.03 16.36
C PRO A 26 17.78 17.14 17.09
N ASP A 27 18.18 17.43 18.32
CA ASP A 27 17.56 18.49 19.15
C ASP A 27 17.67 19.87 18.49
N GLU A 28 18.76 20.12 17.75
CA GLU A 28 18.92 21.34 16.93
C GLU A 28 17.81 21.56 15.88
N ILE A 29 17.11 20.51 15.44
CA ILE A 29 15.95 20.63 14.54
C ILE A 29 14.66 20.68 15.36
N LEU A 30 14.54 19.88 16.42
CA LEU A 30 13.34 19.83 17.25
C LEU A 30 13.10 21.12 18.03
N GLU A 31 14.17 21.78 18.45
CA GLU A 31 14.15 22.98 19.29
C GLU A 31 14.39 24.28 18.50
N ASP A 32 14.51 24.21 17.16
CA ASP A 32 14.67 25.41 16.32
C ASP A 32 13.42 26.31 16.42
N PRO A 33 13.53 27.51 17.03
CA PRO A 33 12.38 28.37 17.25
C PRO A 33 11.75 28.89 15.94
N GLN A 34 12.56 29.07 14.90
CA GLN A 34 12.07 29.55 13.61
C GLN A 34 11.32 28.45 12.87
N LEU A 35 11.79 27.20 12.94
CA LEU A 35 11.11 26.06 12.35
C LEU A 35 9.77 25.81 13.05
N GLN A 36 9.77 25.84 14.38
CA GLN A 36 8.54 25.70 15.16
C GLN A 36 7.52 26.79 14.81
N GLU A 37 7.95 28.04 14.62
CA GLU A 37 7.05 29.11 14.20
C GLU A 37 6.49 28.87 12.79
N ALA A 38 7.33 28.44 11.84
CA ALA A 38 6.87 28.14 10.49
C ALA A 38 5.83 27.00 10.45
N ILE A 39 6.01 25.98 11.29
CA ILE A 39 5.08 24.84 11.41
C ILE A 39 3.69 25.28 11.90
N LYS A 40 3.56 26.37 12.66
CA LYS A 40 2.26 26.88 13.14
C LYS A 40 1.33 27.33 12.01
N ALA A 41 1.86 27.56 10.80
CA ALA A 41 1.05 27.83 9.61
C ALA A 41 0.26 26.59 9.13
N LEU A 42 0.64 25.39 9.57
CA LEU A 42 -0.05 24.14 9.28
C LEU A 42 -1.07 23.81 10.38
N PRO A 43 -2.17 23.11 10.04
CA PRO A 43 -3.21 22.80 11.02
C PRO A 43 -2.67 21.89 12.14
N PRO A 44 -2.85 22.25 13.42
CA PRO A 44 -2.20 21.57 14.55
C PRO A 44 -2.74 20.15 14.82
N ASN A 45 -3.91 19.82 14.26
CA ASN A 45 -4.47 18.49 14.32
C ASN A 45 -3.97 17.55 13.22
N TYR A 46 -3.19 18.03 12.24
CA TYR A 46 -2.58 17.21 11.19
C TYR A 46 -1.08 17.07 11.46
N ASN A 47 -0.58 15.85 11.53
CA ASN A 47 0.84 15.60 11.71
C ASN A 47 1.57 15.41 10.38
N PHE A 48 2.07 16.51 9.80
CA PHE A 48 2.89 16.48 8.58
C PHE A 48 4.35 16.02 8.79
N GLU A 49 4.73 15.63 10.01
CA GLU A 49 6.09 15.17 10.36
C GLU A 49 7.22 16.11 9.89
N ILE A 50 6.99 17.44 9.87
CA ILE A 50 7.91 18.42 9.27
C ILE A 50 9.35 18.33 9.80
N HIS A 51 9.53 18.18 11.11
CA HIS A 51 10.87 17.99 11.70
C HIS A 51 11.60 16.79 11.10
N LYS A 52 10.89 15.67 10.88
CA LYS A 52 11.44 14.46 10.26
C LYS A 52 11.74 14.72 8.79
N THR A 53 10.87 15.42 8.06
CA THR A 53 11.11 15.80 6.67
C THR A 53 12.40 16.60 6.54
N VAL A 54 12.56 17.69 7.29
CA VAL A 54 13.77 18.52 7.29
C VAL A 54 15.00 17.68 7.63
N TRP A 55 14.94 16.87 8.68
CA TRP A 55 16.04 16.00 9.07
C TRP A 55 16.42 15.00 7.97
N ARG A 56 15.45 14.33 7.34
CA ARG A 56 15.71 13.34 6.30
C ARG A 56 16.25 13.95 5.02
N VAL A 57 15.80 15.14 4.64
CA VAL A 57 16.34 15.92 3.52
C VAL A 57 17.80 16.30 3.79
N ARG A 58 18.11 16.86 4.97
CA ARG A 58 19.48 17.19 5.39
C ARG A 58 20.39 15.95 5.44
N GLN A 59 19.93 14.87 6.07
CA GLN A 59 20.67 13.60 6.16
C GLN A 59 20.95 13.02 4.77
N ALA A 60 19.99 13.13 3.86
CA ALA A 60 20.14 12.69 2.49
C ALA A 60 21.07 13.57 1.67
N LYS A 61 21.40 14.77 2.14
CA LYS A 61 22.07 15.84 1.39
C LYS A 61 21.37 16.11 0.05
N ALA A 62 20.05 16.03 0.06
CA ALA A 62 19.23 16.22 -1.13
C ALA A 62 19.41 17.64 -1.66
N LYS A 63 19.34 17.79 -2.98
CA LYS A 63 19.45 19.09 -3.66
C LYS A 63 18.14 19.56 -4.24
N ARG A 64 17.22 18.63 -4.53
CA ARG A 64 15.88 18.94 -5.03
C ARG A 64 14.86 17.97 -4.49
N VAL A 65 13.84 18.52 -3.81
CA VAL A 65 12.80 17.73 -3.14
C VAL A 65 11.48 17.85 -3.92
N ALA A 66 10.97 16.73 -4.41
CA ALA A 66 9.60 16.65 -4.93
C ALA A 66 8.60 16.45 -3.79
N LEU A 67 7.56 17.28 -3.72
CA LEU A 67 6.49 17.20 -2.75
C LEU A 67 5.21 16.76 -3.46
N GLN A 68 4.71 15.56 -3.14
CA GLN A 68 3.45 15.05 -3.68
C GLN A 68 2.43 14.93 -2.57
N LEU A 69 1.27 15.57 -2.77
CA LEU A 69 0.16 15.59 -1.82
C LEU A 69 -1.13 15.21 -2.55
N PRO A 70 -2.09 14.54 -1.88
CA PRO A 70 -3.44 14.41 -2.39
C PRO A 70 -4.16 15.76 -2.40
N GLU A 71 -5.25 15.86 -3.16
CA GLU A 71 -5.98 17.10 -3.42
C GLU A 71 -6.41 17.81 -2.12
N GLY A 72 -6.88 17.05 -1.13
CA GLY A 72 -7.29 17.58 0.18
C GLY A 72 -6.16 18.16 1.03
N LEU A 73 -4.89 17.91 0.67
CA LEU A 73 -3.71 18.43 1.36
C LEU A 73 -2.89 19.41 0.50
N GLN A 74 -3.23 19.56 -0.79
CA GLN A 74 -2.49 20.41 -1.74
C GLN A 74 -2.42 21.88 -1.31
N MET A 75 -3.43 22.36 -0.58
CA MET A 75 -3.47 23.71 0.00
C MET A 75 -2.29 24.02 0.96
N PHE A 76 -1.61 22.99 1.48
CA PHE A 76 -0.44 23.13 2.34
C PHE A 76 0.89 23.02 1.60
N ALA A 77 0.86 22.68 0.30
CA ALA A 77 2.06 22.33 -0.46
C ALA A 77 3.09 23.46 -0.52
N CYS A 78 2.65 24.70 -0.81
CA CYS A 78 3.54 25.85 -0.88
C CYS A 78 4.18 26.18 0.47
N VAL A 79 3.42 26.11 1.57
CA VAL A 79 3.96 26.33 2.92
C VAL A 79 5.02 25.28 3.26
N ILE A 80 4.79 24.02 2.91
CA ILE A 80 5.75 22.94 3.13
C ILE A 80 6.99 23.14 2.25
N ALA A 81 6.83 23.58 1.00
CA ALA A 81 7.93 23.91 0.09
C ALA A 81 8.81 25.02 0.69
N ASP A 82 8.21 26.13 1.12
CA ASP A 82 8.92 27.25 1.76
C ASP A 82 9.70 26.79 3.00
N ILE A 83 9.13 25.90 3.81
CA ILE A 83 9.81 25.31 4.96
C ILE A 83 11.01 24.46 4.51
N VAL A 84 10.85 23.59 3.51
CA VAL A 84 11.94 22.76 3.01
C VAL A 84 13.08 23.63 2.48
N GLU A 85 12.79 24.65 1.69
CA GLU A 85 13.81 25.54 1.11
C GLU A 85 14.49 26.41 2.18
N ARG A 86 13.74 26.92 3.16
CA ARG A 86 14.29 27.76 4.23
C ARG A 86 15.18 26.98 5.20
N PHE A 87 14.79 25.75 5.53
CA PHE A 87 15.45 24.97 6.59
C PHE A 87 16.35 23.86 6.04
N THR A 88 16.58 23.79 4.73
CA THR A 88 17.53 22.85 4.12
C THR A 88 18.35 23.54 3.03
N GLU A 89 19.24 22.82 2.36
CA GLU A 89 19.98 23.32 1.19
C GLU A 89 19.32 22.93 -0.15
N ALA A 90 18.13 22.34 -0.11
CA ALA A 90 17.44 21.86 -1.29
C ALA A 90 16.43 22.90 -1.81
N ASP A 91 16.23 22.96 -3.12
CA ASP A 91 15.02 23.54 -3.69
C ASP A 91 13.84 22.54 -3.59
N ALA A 92 12.61 23.04 -3.70
CA ALA A 92 11.40 22.23 -3.62
C ALA A 92 10.54 22.37 -4.88
N ILE A 93 9.99 21.25 -5.35
CA ILE A 93 9.03 21.21 -6.44
C ILE A 93 7.73 20.61 -5.90
N VAL A 94 6.64 21.36 -6.03
CA VAL A 94 5.29 20.85 -5.76
C VAL A 94 4.79 20.08 -6.99
N MET A 95 4.48 18.80 -6.80
CA MET A 95 3.84 17.97 -7.82
C MET A 95 2.37 18.36 -7.90
N GLY A 96 1.97 18.98 -9.01
CA GLY A 96 0.63 19.57 -9.19
C GLY A 96 -0.42 18.62 -9.77
N ASP A 97 -0.02 17.45 -10.27
CA ASP A 97 -0.94 16.45 -10.81
C ASP A 97 -1.70 15.71 -9.71
N VAL A 98 -2.84 15.11 -10.11
CA VAL A 98 -3.74 14.39 -9.21
C VAL A 98 -3.04 13.23 -8.50
N THR A 99 -3.36 13.02 -7.22
CA THR A 99 -2.80 11.94 -6.41
C THR A 99 -3.90 11.26 -5.60
N TYR A 100 -4.57 10.29 -6.24
CA TYR A 100 -5.73 9.60 -5.65
C TYR A 100 -5.41 8.66 -4.48
N GLY A 101 -4.17 8.20 -4.33
CA GLY A 101 -3.86 7.14 -3.36
C GLY A 101 -2.40 6.73 -3.27
N ALA A 102 -2.15 5.77 -2.39
CA ALA A 102 -0.83 5.18 -2.13
C ALA A 102 -0.17 4.52 -3.36
N CYS A 103 -0.96 4.21 -4.39
CA CYS A 103 -0.48 3.65 -5.66
C CYS A 103 -0.01 4.72 -6.66
N CYS A 104 -0.29 6.01 -6.40
CA CYS A 104 -0.01 7.13 -7.32
C CYS A 104 1.36 7.78 -7.08
N VAL A 105 2.32 7.05 -6.52
CA VAL A 105 3.66 7.59 -6.28
C VAL A 105 4.33 7.94 -7.61
N ASP A 106 4.54 9.23 -7.85
CA ASP A 106 5.09 9.75 -9.12
C ASP A 106 6.60 9.97 -9.06
N ASP A 107 7.33 8.88 -8.80
CA ASP A 107 8.79 8.89 -8.79
C ASP A 107 9.41 9.01 -10.19
N PHE A 108 8.64 8.74 -11.25
CA PHE A 108 9.09 8.91 -12.63
C PHE A 108 9.26 10.38 -12.99
N THR A 109 8.21 11.19 -12.81
CA THR A 109 8.26 12.63 -13.10
C THR A 109 9.22 13.35 -12.17
N ALA A 110 9.22 13.02 -10.87
CA ALA A 110 10.15 13.60 -9.90
C ALA A 110 11.62 13.46 -10.35
N ARG A 111 12.02 12.25 -10.77
CA ARG A 111 13.37 12.00 -11.31
C ARG A 111 13.63 12.73 -12.61
N ALA A 112 12.66 12.79 -13.52
CA ALA A 112 12.79 13.51 -14.78
C ALA A 112 13.05 15.01 -14.57
N LEU A 113 12.52 15.59 -13.48
CA LEU A 113 12.76 16.98 -13.05
C LEU A 113 14.06 17.16 -12.24
N GLY A 114 14.85 16.09 -12.07
CA GLY A 114 16.11 16.11 -11.33
C GLY A 114 15.95 16.08 -9.81
N ALA A 115 14.78 15.71 -9.29
CA ALA A 115 14.62 15.50 -7.85
C ALA A 115 15.38 14.25 -7.40
N ASP A 116 16.17 14.39 -6.34
CA ASP A 116 16.92 13.31 -5.70
C ASP A 116 16.28 12.85 -4.38
N PHE A 117 15.23 13.55 -3.95
CA PHE A 117 14.39 13.21 -2.82
C PHE A 117 12.91 13.48 -3.11
N MET A 118 12.01 12.65 -2.62
CA MET A 118 10.58 12.82 -2.73
C MET A 118 9.90 12.59 -1.39
N VAL A 119 8.94 13.46 -1.06
CA VAL A 119 8.05 13.30 0.09
C VAL A 119 6.63 13.07 -0.43
N HIS A 120 6.08 11.89 -0.12
CA HIS A 120 4.72 11.51 -0.48
C HIS A 120 3.83 11.58 0.76
N TYR A 121 2.86 12.49 0.74
CA TYR A 121 1.99 12.77 1.89
C TYR A 121 0.65 12.03 1.80
N GLY A 122 0.06 11.77 2.96
CA GLY A 122 -1.33 11.34 3.11
C GLY A 122 -1.60 9.86 2.88
N HIS A 123 -0.61 9.06 2.50
CA HIS A 123 -0.80 7.65 2.15
C HIS A 123 0.23 6.73 2.79
N SER A 124 -0.17 5.48 3.03
CA SER A 124 0.73 4.42 3.48
C SER A 124 1.73 4.00 2.40
N CYS A 125 2.80 3.33 2.82
CA CYS A 125 3.87 2.84 1.93
C CYS A 125 3.40 1.58 1.16
N LEU A 126 2.41 1.72 0.29
CA LEU A 126 1.92 0.63 -0.57
C LEU A 126 2.98 0.21 -1.58
N ILE A 127 3.63 1.19 -2.22
CA ILE A 127 4.76 0.95 -3.11
C ILE A 127 6.05 0.88 -2.28
N PRO A 128 6.79 -0.24 -2.31
CA PRO A 128 8.05 -0.35 -1.60
C PRO A 128 9.05 0.73 -2.06
N ILE A 129 9.74 1.37 -1.11
CA ILE A 129 10.77 2.40 -1.39
C ILE A 129 11.89 1.84 -2.28
N ASP A 130 12.22 0.55 -2.14
CA ASP A 130 13.25 -0.10 -2.97
C ASP A 130 12.83 -0.21 -4.45
N ALA A 131 11.54 -0.02 -4.77
CA ALA A 131 11.04 0.02 -6.14
C ALA A 131 11.23 1.39 -6.82
N THR A 132 11.48 2.47 -6.06
CA THR A 132 11.67 3.83 -6.57
C THR A 132 13.15 4.10 -6.84
N ALA A 133 13.74 3.32 -7.76
CA ALA A 133 15.17 3.37 -8.05
C ALA A 133 15.62 4.77 -8.48
N GLY A 134 16.70 5.29 -7.89
CA GLY A 134 17.28 6.57 -8.29
C GLY A 134 16.68 7.81 -7.62
N ILE A 135 15.73 7.66 -6.69
CA ILE A 135 15.23 8.76 -5.85
C ILE A 135 14.98 8.26 -4.42
N LYS A 136 15.37 9.05 -3.42
CA LYS A 136 15.07 8.73 -2.01
C LYS A 136 13.62 9.10 -1.72
N MET A 137 12.89 8.23 -1.02
CA MET A 137 11.48 8.45 -0.71
C MET A 137 11.25 8.57 0.80
N LEU A 138 10.39 9.50 1.19
CA LEU A 138 9.81 9.60 2.53
C LEU A 138 8.29 9.59 2.40
N TYR A 139 7.64 8.59 3.01
CA TYR A 139 6.20 8.63 3.22
C TYR A 139 5.88 9.34 4.53
N VAL A 140 4.91 10.25 4.46
CA VAL A 140 4.31 10.92 5.62
C VAL A 140 2.82 10.62 5.60
N PHE A 141 2.34 9.84 6.55
CA PHE A 141 0.95 9.35 6.54
C PHE A 141 -0.07 10.45 6.84
N VAL A 142 0.37 11.52 7.51
CA VAL A 142 -0.48 12.62 7.99
C VAL A 142 -1.54 12.09 8.95
N ASP A 143 -1.11 11.70 10.15
CA ASP A 143 -2.01 11.33 11.25
C ASP A 143 -2.86 12.54 11.66
N ILE A 144 -4.18 12.36 11.69
CA ILE A 144 -5.15 13.42 12.00
C ILE A 144 -5.78 13.14 13.36
N LYS A 145 -5.57 14.08 14.29
CA LYS A 145 -6.18 14.05 15.62
C LYS A 145 -7.67 14.33 15.52
N MET A 146 -8.45 13.58 16.29
CA MET A 146 -9.89 13.73 16.40
C MET A 146 -10.37 13.55 17.84
N ASP A 147 -11.66 13.73 18.06
CA ASP A 147 -12.34 13.51 19.33
C ASP A 147 -12.62 12.00 19.56
N ASN A 148 -11.62 11.30 20.12
CA ASN A 148 -11.73 9.87 20.43
C ASN A 148 -12.81 9.56 21.47
N VAL A 149 -13.09 10.49 22.39
CA VAL A 149 -14.10 10.30 23.45
C VAL A 149 -15.48 10.27 22.82
N HIS A 150 -15.79 11.23 21.95
CA HIS A 150 -17.06 11.24 21.23
C HIS A 150 -17.26 9.99 20.38
N PHE A 151 -16.22 9.53 19.66
CA PHE A 151 -16.34 8.30 18.88
C PHE A 151 -16.59 7.08 19.78
N LEU A 152 -15.87 6.95 20.90
CA LEU A 152 -16.07 5.89 21.88
C LEU A 152 -17.51 5.88 22.42
N ASP A 153 -18.01 7.03 22.88
CA ASP A 153 -19.36 7.18 23.43
C ASP A 153 -20.43 6.90 22.38
N THR A 154 -20.18 7.29 21.13
CA THR A 154 -21.07 6.99 19.99
C THR A 154 -21.21 5.48 19.80
N ILE A 155 -20.12 4.71 19.87
CA ILE A 155 -20.20 3.24 19.77
C ILE A 155 -21.00 2.68 20.95
N LYS A 156 -20.70 3.12 22.18
CA LYS A 156 -21.40 2.63 23.37
C LYS A 156 -22.89 2.96 23.40
N PHE A 157 -23.27 4.08 22.80
CA PHE A 157 -24.68 4.48 22.68
C PHE A 157 -25.45 3.59 21.69
N ASN A 158 -24.82 3.18 20.59
CA ASN A 158 -25.50 2.52 19.48
C ASN A 158 -25.42 0.99 19.51
N PHE A 159 -24.48 0.41 20.24
CA PHE A 159 -24.25 -1.04 20.30
C PHE A 159 -24.32 -1.56 21.74
N THR A 160 -24.91 -2.73 21.90
CA THR A 160 -25.01 -3.38 23.22
C THR A 160 -23.68 -4.07 23.56
N PRO A 161 -23.22 -4.01 24.83
CA PRO A 161 -22.06 -4.77 25.26
C PRO A 161 -22.15 -6.27 24.90
N GLY A 162 -21.01 -6.86 24.55
CA GLY A 162 -20.88 -8.24 24.09
C GLY A 162 -21.02 -8.44 22.58
N GLN A 163 -21.46 -7.43 21.82
CA GLN A 163 -21.49 -7.50 20.36
C GLN A 163 -20.06 -7.57 19.78
N SER A 164 -19.92 -8.31 18.66
CA SER A 164 -18.70 -8.40 17.88
C SER A 164 -18.66 -7.30 16.82
N LEU A 165 -17.64 -6.44 16.86
CA LEU A 165 -17.54 -5.25 16.02
C LEU A 165 -16.20 -5.22 15.29
N ALA A 166 -16.23 -5.04 13.97
CA ALA A 166 -15.02 -4.90 13.14
C ALA A 166 -14.73 -3.42 12.89
N PHE A 167 -13.52 -2.98 13.24
CA PHE A 167 -13.09 -1.58 13.12
C PHE A 167 -12.10 -1.42 11.97
N VAL A 168 -12.43 -0.53 11.04
CA VAL A 168 -11.59 -0.20 9.89
C VAL A 168 -11.58 1.30 9.61
N SER A 169 -10.58 1.77 8.87
CA SER A 169 -10.28 3.18 8.63
C SER A 169 -9.36 3.36 7.43
N THR A 170 -9.16 4.60 7.02
CA THR A 170 -8.01 5.02 6.21
C THR A 170 -6.79 5.31 7.09
N ILE A 171 -5.60 5.37 6.49
CA ILE A 171 -4.32 5.51 7.20
C ILE A 171 -4.26 6.72 8.15
N GLN A 172 -4.92 7.83 7.80
CA GLN A 172 -4.86 9.09 8.55
C GLN A 172 -5.49 8.99 9.94
N PHE A 173 -6.37 8.00 10.18
CA PHE A 173 -7.08 7.82 11.44
C PHE A 173 -6.79 6.47 12.12
N VAL A 174 -5.86 5.66 11.60
CA VAL A 174 -5.57 4.32 12.16
C VAL A 174 -5.09 4.41 13.61
N ALA A 175 -4.30 5.42 13.99
CA ALA A 175 -3.84 5.55 15.38
C ALA A 175 -5.01 5.73 16.36
N ALA A 176 -5.97 6.60 16.00
CA ALA A 176 -7.18 6.82 16.77
C ALA A 176 -8.11 5.60 16.77
N LEU A 177 -8.26 4.92 15.62
CA LEU A 177 -8.99 3.66 15.51
C LEU A 177 -8.44 2.62 16.50
N GLN A 178 -7.11 2.46 16.56
CA GLN A 178 -6.45 1.52 17.47
C GLN A 178 -6.68 1.89 18.95
N ALA A 179 -6.59 3.18 19.29
CA ALA A 179 -6.82 3.65 20.65
C ALA A 179 -8.26 3.37 21.11
N VAL A 180 -9.26 3.70 20.29
CA VAL A 180 -10.68 3.45 20.60
C VAL A 180 -10.99 1.95 20.62
N SER A 181 -10.47 1.19 19.66
CA SER A 181 -10.60 -0.27 19.62
C SER A 181 -10.06 -0.92 20.89
N ALA A 182 -8.91 -0.46 21.40
CA ALA A 182 -8.34 -0.97 22.64
C ALA A 182 -9.22 -0.65 23.86
N ALA A 183 -9.81 0.54 23.91
CA ALA A 183 -10.71 0.96 24.99
C ALA A 183 -12.05 0.21 25.00
N LEU A 184 -12.51 -0.29 23.85
CA LEU A 184 -13.77 -1.05 23.72
C LEU A 184 -13.62 -2.55 24.03
N LYS A 185 -12.42 -3.12 23.97
CA LYS A 185 -12.17 -4.56 24.21
C LYS A 185 -12.75 -5.13 25.53
N PRO A 186 -12.82 -4.40 26.65
CA PRO A 186 -13.42 -4.92 27.88
C PRO A 186 -14.94 -5.15 27.78
N GLU A 187 -15.63 -4.44 26.88
CA GLU A 187 -17.09 -4.46 26.76
C GLU A 187 -17.60 -5.11 25.46
N TYR A 188 -16.76 -5.21 24.42
CA TYR A 188 -17.12 -5.70 23.08
C TYR A 188 -16.10 -6.73 22.56
N ASP A 189 -16.53 -7.63 21.67
CA ASP A 189 -15.61 -8.47 20.89
C ASP A 189 -15.07 -7.66 19.69
N VAL A 190 -13.96 -6.96 19.92
CA VAL A 190 -13.36 -6.05 18.94
C VAL A 190 -12.44 -6.79 17.97
N LEU A 191 -12.79 -6.72 16.68
CA LEU A 191 -11.93 -7.14 15.57
C LEU A 191 -11.30 -5.92 14.88
N VAL A 192 -9.99 -5.95 14.69
CA VAL A 192 -9.28 -4.98 13.83
C VAL A 192 -8.56 -5.77 12.74
N PRO A 193 -9.20 -6.00 11.58
CA PRO A 193 -8.68 -6.90 10.55
C PRO A 193 -7.48 -6.31 9.83
N GLN A 194 -6.67 -7.15 9.16
CA GLN A 194 -5.53 -6.70 8.37
C GLN A 194 -5.50 -7.38 7.01
N CYS A 195 -5.53 -6.60 5.94
CA CYS A 195 -5.23 -7.07 4.58
C CYS A 195 -3.82 -6.63 4.19
N ARG A 196 -2.83 -7.52 4.29
CA ARG A 196 -1.42 -7.16 4.02
C ARG A 196 -1.24 -6.75 2.55
N PRO A 197 -0.43 -5.72 2.26
CA PRO A 197 0.58 -5.10 3.12
C PRO A 197 0.09 -3.96 4.04
N LEU A 198 -1.21 -3.65 4.04
CA LEU A 198 -1.77 -2.56 4.84
C LEU A 198 -1.64 -2.82 6.34
N SER A 199 -1.74 -1.75 7.11
CA SER A 199 -1.70 -1.79 8.57
C SER A 199 -3.00 -2.42 9.14
N PRO A 200 -2.99 -2.96 10.36
CA PRO A 200 -4.22 -3.44 10.99
C PRO A 200 -5.26 -2.31 11.10
N GLY A 201 -6.46 -2.57 10.61
CA GLY A 201 -7.57 -1.62 10.53
C GLY A 201 -7.53 -0.71 9.31
N GLU A 202 -6.45 -0.71 8.52
CA GLU A 202 -6.35 0.09 7.31
C GLU A 202 -6.99 -0.63 6.12
N ILE A 203 -7.79 0.09 5.34
CA ILE A 203 -8.37 -0.38 4.07
C ILE A 203 -8.15 0.63 2.95
N LEU A 204 -8.13 0.14 1.71
CA LEU A 204 -8.08 0.95 0.49
C LEU A 204 -9.37 0.75 -0.33
N GLY A 205 -9.65 1.66 -1.27
CA GLY A 205 -10.78 1.50 -2.18
C GLY A 205 -10.72 0.24 -3.05
N CYS A 206 -9.53 -0.32 -3.26
CA CYS A 206 -9.29 -1.51 -4.07
C CYS A 206 -8.76 -2.72 -3.28
N THR A 207 -8.60 -2.60 -1.96
CA THR A 207 -8.04 -3.65 -1.11
C THR A 207 -8.66 -3.61 0.28
N SER A 208 -9.48 -4.62 0.60
CA SER A 208 -10.21 -4.75 1.86
C SER A 208 -10.28 -6.21 2.31
N PRO A 209 -10.32 -6.48 3.63
CA PRO A 209 -10.36 -7.84 4.14
C PRO A 209 -11.74 -8.47 3.96
N ARG A 210 -11.76 -9.77 3.63
CA ARG A 210 -12.92 -10.63 3.89
C ARG A 210 -12.87 -11.04 5.36
N LEU A 211 -13.96 -10.86 6.09
CA LEU A 211 -14.08 -11.26 7.48
C LEU A 211 -14.46 -12.75 7.53
N ASP A 212 -13.61 -13.56 8.17
CA ASP A 212 -13.69 -15.03 8.23
C ASP A 212 -14.51 -15.55 9.41
N ARG A 213 -14.99 -14.63 10.26
CA ARG A 213 -15.84 -14.91 11.41
C ARG A 213 -17.08 -14.03 11.40
N HIS A 214 -18.11 -14.47 12.11
CA HIS A 214 -19.30 -13.67 12.32
C HIS A 214 -18.97 -12.38 13.09
N VAL A 215 -19.42 -11.24 12.57
CA VAL A 215 -19.32 -9.92 13.19
C VAL A 215 -20.69 -9.25 13.08
N ASN A 216 -21.14 -8.58 14.15
CA ASN A 216 -22.44 -7.92 14.18
C ASN A 216 -22.48 -6.65 13.32
N ALA A 217 -21.37 -5.88 13.27
CA ALA A 217 -21.27 -4.68 12.46
C ALA A 217 -19.83 -4.35 12.07
N ILE A 218 -19.66 -3.75 10.89
CA ILE A 218 -18.46 -3.04 10.47
C ILE A 218 -18.60 -1.58 10.85
N ILE A 219 -17.61 -1.06 11.57
CA ILE A 219 -17.48 0.34 11.96
C ILE A 219 -16.32 0.93 11.18
N TYR A 220 -16.64 1.76 10.20
CA TYR A 220 -15.67 2.55 9.44
C TYR A 220 -15.50 3.92 10.07
N LEU A 221 -14.25 4.28 10.33
CA LEU A 221 -13.83 5.58 10.81
C LEU A 221 -13.21 6.37 9.65
N GLY A 222 -13.87 7.45 9.26
CA GLY A 222 -13.40 8.31 8.18
C GLY A 222 -14.55 9.01 7.47
N ASP A 223 -14.18 9.99 6.67
CA ASP A 223 -15.11 10.65 5.78
C ASP A 223 -15.29 9.87 4.46
N GLY A 224 -16.28 10.31 3.67
CA GLY A 224 -16.62 9.70 2.39
C GLY A 224 -17.13 8.26 2.49
N ARG A 225 -17.45 7.67 1.33
CA ARG A 225 -17.94 6.29 1.21
C ARG A 225 -16.99 5.39 0.42
N PHE A 226 -16.06 5.96 -0.35
CA PHE A 226 -15.18 5.20 -1.24
C PHE A 226 -14.45 4.03 -0.55
N HIS A 227 -13.76 4.28 0.57
CA HIS A 227 -13.06 3.21 1.30
C HIS A 227 -14.02 2.25 2.00
N LEU A 228 -15.09 2.78 2.60
CA LEU A 228 -16.10 1.97 3.26
C LEU A 228 -16.77 0.98 2.28
N GLU A 229 -17.12 1.44 1.08
CA GLU A 229 -17.75 0.61 0.06
C GLU A 229 -16.87 -0.59 -0.31
N SER A 230 -15.54 -0.49 -0.24
CA SER A 230 -14.67 -1.62 -0.55
C SER A 230 -14.81 -2.76 0.47
N ILE A 231 -14.94 -2.46 1.76
CA ILE A 231 -15.18 -3.50 2.76
C ILE A 231 -16.63 -4.01 2.74
N MET A 232 -17.60 -3.16 2.37
CA MET A 232 -18.99 -3.58 2.15
C MET A 232 -19.08 -4.56 0.97
N ILE A 233 -18.44 -4.25 -0.16
CA ILE A 233 -18.36 -5.15 -1.32
C ILE A 233 -17.73 -6.50 -0.91
N ALA A 234 -16.65 -6.44 -0.12
CA ALA A 234 -15.98 -7.64 0.37
C ALA A 234 -16.80 -8.41 1.41
N ASN A 235 -17.84 -7.84 2.02
CA ASN A 235 -18.62 -8.42 3.12
C ASN A 235 -20.11 -7.97 3.04
N PRO A 236 -20.86 -8.39 2.01
CA PRO A 236 -22.19 -7.84 1.69
C PRO A 236 -23.25 -8.09 2.76
N ASP A 237 -23.07 -9.13 3.57
CA ASP A 237 -24.06 -9.57 4.56
C ASP A 237 -23.91 -8.89 5.93
N ILE A 238 -22.87 -8.07 6.11
CA ILE A 238 -22.55 -7.47 7.41
C ILE A 238 -23.01 -6.01 7.43
N PRO A 239 -23.85 -5.60 8.39
CA PRO A 239 -24.24 -4.20 8.56
C PRO A 239 -23.01 -3.29 8.70
N ALA A 240 -22.94 -2.24 7.90
CA ALA A 240 -21.84 -1.29 7.93
C ALA A 240 -22.29 0.09 8.41
N TYR A 241 -21.44 0.73 9.20
CA TYR A 241 -21.65 2.05 9.75
C TYR A 241 -20.43 2.91 9.50
N ARG A 242 -20.69 4.20 9.30
CA ARG A 242 -19.66 5.23 9.13
C ARG A 242 -19.74 6.22 10.27
N TYR A 243 -18.59 6.48 10.88
CA TYR A 243 -18.39 7.64 11.73
C TYR A 243 -17.50 8.64 10.99
N ASP A 244 -18.06 9.80 10.69
CA ASP A 244 -17.31 10.93 10.13
C ASP A 244 -16.71 11.76 11.29
N PRO A 245 -15.37 11.80 11.43
CA PRO A 245 -14.72 12.49 12.54
C PRO A 245 -14.79 14.02 12.46
N TYR A 246 -15.13 14.58 11.29
CA TYR A 246 -15.27 16.02 11.10
C TYR A 246 -16.66 16.50 11.48
N SER A 247 -17.70 15.87 10.92
CA SER A 247 -19.09 16.23 11.18
C SER A 247 -19.67 15.58 12.44
N LYS A 248 -18.97 14.60 13.02
CA LYS A 248 -19.41 13.76 14.15
C LYS A 248 -20.72 13.00 13.87
N VAL A 249 -21.02 12.75 12.60
CA VAL A 249 -22.19 11.99 12.18
C VAL A 249 -21.87 10.50 12.19
N PHE A 250 -22.75 9.71 12.82
CA PHE A 250 -22.73 8.25 12.78
C PHE A 250 -23.93 7.75 11.99
N SER A 251 -23.69 7.14 10.84
CA SER A 251 -24.73 6.67 9.92
C SER A 251 -24.58 5.19 9.63
N ARG A 252 -25.72 4.50 9.47
CA ARG A 252 -25.74 3.19 8.83
C ARG A 252 -25.65 3.40 7.33
N GLU A 253 -24.80 2.63 6.67
CA GLU A 253 -24.51 2.75 5.26
C GLU A 253 -25.01 1.50 4.52
N HIS A 254 -25.52 1.71 3.31
CA HIS A 254 -26.04 0.66 2.45
C HIS A 254 -25.31 0.69 1.11
N TYR A 255 -25.17 -0.47 0.47
CA TYR A 255 -24.57 -0.59 -0.85
C TYR A 255 -25.44 -1.50 -1.69
N ASP A 256 -25.69 -1.10 -2.94
CA ASP A 256 -26.51 -1.87 -3.86
C ASP A 256 -25.67 -2.99 -4.50
N HIS A 257 -25.51 -4.07 -3.75
CA HIS A 257 -24.72 -5.22 -4.18
C HIS A 257 -25.30 -5.90 -5.42
N GLU A 258 -26.63 -5.95 -5.54
CA GLU A 258 -27.31 -6.57 -6.67
C GLU A 258 -27.09 -5.76 -7.94
N ALA A 259 -27.33 -4.45 -7.90
CA ALA A 259 -27.11 -3.58 -9.05
C ALA A 259 -25.64 -3.56 -9.48
N MET A 260 -24.71 -3.46 -8.52
CA MET A 260 -23.28 -3.51 -8.82
C MET A 260 -22.93 -4.83 -9.51
N ARG A 261 -23.31 -5.98 -8.94
CA ARG A 261 -22.97 -7.30 -9.52
C ARG A 261 -23.62 -7.53 -10.87
N ALA A 262 -24.88 -7.13 -11.04
CA ALA A 262 -25.59 -7.24 -12.33
C ALA A 262 -24.89 -6.42 -13.42
N CYS A 263 -24.53 -5.18 -13.12
CA CYS A 263 -23.78 -4.32 -14.02
C CYS A 263 -22.43 -4.93 -14.42
N ARG A 264 -21.71 -5.50 -13.45
CA ARG A 264 -20.38 -6.08 -13.70
C ARG A 264 -20.45 -7.38 -14.49
N LEU A 265 -21.41 -8.25 -14.19
CA LEU A 265 -21.69 -9.45 -14.99
C LEU A 265 -22.07 -9.12 -16.43
N GLN A 266 -22.94 -8.11 -16.63
CA GLN A 266 -23.30 -7.67 -17.97
C GLN A 266 -22.07 -7.24 -18.79
N ALA A 267 -21.19 -6.43 -18.21
CA ALA A 267 -19.97 -6.01 -18.90
C ALA A 267 -19.02 -7.17 -19.22
N ILE A 268 -18.91 -8.15 -18.30
CA ILE A 268 -18.14 -9.38 -18.53
C ILE A 268 -18.73 -10.14 -19.73
N ASP A 269 -20.04 -10.35 -19.75
CA ASP A 269 -20.73 -11.12 -20.78
C ASP A 269 -20.67 -10.45 -22.15
N GLU A 270 -20.83 -9.13 -22.22
CA GLU A 270 -20.58 -8.34 -23.43
C GLU A 270 -19.15 -8.56 -23.94
N ALA A 271 -18.16 -8.48 -23.05
CA ALA A 271 -16.75 -8.65 -23.39
C ALA A 271 -16.37 -10.06 -23.84
N ARG A 272 -17.11 -11.12 -23.47
CA ARG A 272 -16.84 -12.50 -23.95
C ARG A 272 -16.84 -12.59 -25.48
N SER A 273 -17.71 -11.80 -26.11
CA SER A 273 -17.88 -11.74 -27.56
C SER A 273 -16.82 -10.88 -28.29
N ALA A 274 -16.00 -10.12 -27.55
CA ALA A 274 -15.03 -9.19 -28.09
C ALA A 274 -13.94 -9.87 -28.94
N ARG A 275 -13.68 -9.32 -30.12
CA ARG A 275 -12.65 -9.76 -31.08
C ARG A 275 -11.37 -8.95 -30.93
N ARG A 276 -11.51 -7.64 -30.68
CA ARG A 276 -10.41 -6.71 -30.45
C ARG A 276 -10.47 -6.12 -29.05
N TRP A 277 -9.44 -6.38 -28.27
CA TRP A 277 -9.32 -5.94 -26.89
C TRP A 277 -8.41 -4.71 -26.77
N GLY A 278 -8.74 -3.81 -25.86
CA GLY A 278 -7.86 -2.72 -25.47
C GLY A 278 -7.30 -2.96 -24.08
N LEU A 279 -5.98 -3.05 -23.95
CA LEU A 279 -5.29 -3.20 -22.67
C LEU A 279 -4.74 -1.83 -22.25
N ILE A 280 -5.36 -1.23 -21.23
CA ILE A 280 -4.95 0.06 -20.68
C ILE A 280 -3.96 -0.20 -19.54
N LEU A 281 -2.72 0.24 -19.68
CA LEU A 281 -1.76 0.26 -18.57
C LEU A 281 -1.78 1.66 -17.95
N GLY A 282 -2.18 1.73 -16.68
CA GLY A 282 -2.22 2.99 -15.92
C GLY A 282 -0.83 3.55 -15.69
N THR A 283 -0.58 4.79 -16.12
CA THR A 283 0.70 5.50 -15.94
C THR A 283 0.66 6.57 -14.86
N LEU A 284 -0.46 6.73 -14.15
CA LEU A 284 -0.52 7.60 -12.97
C LEU A 284 0.21 6.95 -11.79
N GLY A 285 1.40 7.46 -11.50
CA GLY A 285 2.33 6.87 -10.54
C GLY A 285 2.61 5.40 -10.86
N ARG A 286 2.17 4.50 -9.98
CA ARG A 286 2.41 3.05 -10.05
C ARG A 286 1.13 2.22 -9.96
N GLN A 287 0.02 2.79 -10.44
CA GLN A 287 -1.24 2.06 -10.54
C GLN A 287 -1.13 0.85 -11.49
N GLY A 288 -0.46 1.03 -12.63
CA GLY A 288 -0.26 -0.03 -13.61
C GLY A 288 0.76 -1.08 -13.18
N SER A 289 0.52 -2.31 -13.62
CA SER A 289 1.44 -3.44 -13.43
C SER A 289 1.83 -4.04 -14.78
N PRO A 290 3.09 -3.86 -15.23
CA PRO A 290 3.60 -4.52 -16.43
C PRO A 290 3.45 -6.04 -16.38
N LYS A 291 3.53 -6.65 -15.20
CA LYS A 291 3.36 -8.10 -15.03
C LYS A 291 1.93 -8.56 -15.26
N VAL A 292 0.95 -7.83 -14.74
CA VAL A 292 -0.47 -8.09 -15.03
C VAL A 292 -0.76 -7.88 -16.53
N LEU A 293 -0.15 -6.87 -17.14
CA LEU A 293 -0.25 -6.65 -18.60
C LEU A 293 0.33 -7.85 -19.38
N GLU A 294 1.57 -8.26 -19.09
CA GLU A 294 2.22 -9.42 -19.71
C GLU A 294 1.37 -10.69 -19.62
N HIS A 295 0.77 -10.92 -18.44
CA HIS A 295 -0.17 -12.04 -18.22
C HIS A 295 -1.38 -11.98 -19.15
N LEU A 296 -2.10 -10.85 -19.15
CA LEU A 296 -3.30 -10.67 -19.98
C LEU A 296 -2.98 -10.77 -21.48
N GLU A 297 -1.84 -10.25 -21.92
CA GLU A 297 -1.38 -10.40 -23.30
C GLU A 297 -1.14 -11.86 -23.67
N SER A 298 -0.50 -12.63 -22.79
CA SER A 298 -0.24 -14.06 -23.00
C SER A 298 -1.56 -14.82 -23.14
N ARG A 299 -2.54 -14.53 -22.27
CA ARG A 299 -3.88 -15.11 -22.32
C ARG A 299 -4.59 -14.79 -23.63
N LEU A 300 -4.67 -13.51 -24.01
CA LEU A 300 -5.33 -13.09 -25.26
C LEU A 300 -4.67 -13.72 -26.50
N LYS A 301 -3.32 -13.78 -26.55
CA LYS A 301 -2.59 -14.47 -27.63
C LYS A 301 -2.93 -15.95 -27.71
N SER A 302 -2.95 -16.65 -26.56
CA SER A 302 -3.27 -18.09 -26.52
C SER A 302 -4.69 -18.42 -27.02
N MET A 303 -5.60 -17.44 -26.96
CA MET A 303 -6.97 -17.56 -27.46
C MET A 303 -7.15 -17.02 -28.88
N GLY A 304 -6.07 -16.57 -29.55
CA GLY A 304 -6.13 -15.97 -30.89
C GLY A 304 -6.89 -14.64 -30.94
N LYS A 305 -7.04 -13.95 -29.81
CA LYS A 305 -7.72 -12.64 -29.73
C LYS A 305 -6.72 -11.52 -29.99
N SER A 306 -7.12 -10.56 -30.83
CA SER A 306 -6.33 -9.36 -31.12
C SER A 306 -6.43 -8.34 -29.99
N PHE A 307 -5.36 -7.58 -29.75
CA PHE A 307 -5.39 -6.51 -28.77
C PHE A 307 -4.47 -5.33 -29.10
N SER A 308 -4.75 -4.17 -28.50
CA SER A 308 -3.93 -2.96 -28.56
C SER A 308 -3.54 -2.52 -27.16
N ARG A 309 -2.30 -2.05 -26.98
CA ARG A 309 -1.81 -1.51 -25.71
C ARG A 309 -2.02 -0.01 -25.71
N VAL A 310 -2.58 0.53 -24.64
CA VAL A 310 -2.82 1.96 -24.48
C VAL A 310 -2.27 2.39 -23.12
N LEU A 311 -1.46 3.45 -23.09
CA LEU A 311 -0.92 4.02 -21.86
C LEU A 311 -1.73 5.27 -21.53
N LEU A 312 -2.28 5.35 -20.32
CA LEU A 312 -3.06 6.49 -19.85
C LEU A 312 -2.76 6.77 -18.38
N SER A 313 -2.55 8.05 -18.03
CA SER A 313 -2.52 8.48 -16.63
C SER A 313 -3.93 8.42 -16.04
N GLU A 314 -4.88 9.04 -16.74
CA GLU A 314 -6.28 9.07 -16.39
C GLU A 314 -7.13 8.45 -17.51
N VAL A 315 -8.16 7.70 -17.12
CA VAL A 315 -9.02 6.96 -18.04
C VAL A 315 -10.37 7.66 -18.13
N PHE A 316 -10.63 8.29 -19.28
CA PHE A 316 -11.87 9.02 -19.54
C PHE A 316 -12.71 8.35 -20.64
N PRO A 317 -14.05 8.29 -20.52
CA PRO A 317 -14.92 7.73 -21.55
C PRO A 317 -14.69 8.35 -22.93
N SER A 318 -14.69 9.68 -23.00
CA SER A 318 -14.49 10.43 -24.25
C SER A 318 -13.14 10.13 -24.93
N LYS A 319 -12.12 9.77 -24.17
CA LYS A 319 -10.81 9.37 -24.71
C LYS A 319 -10.88 7.99 -25.34
N LEU A 320 -11.57 7.04 -24.71
CA LEU A 320 -11.70 5.67 -25.21
C LEU A 320 -12.63 5.59 -26.42
N ASP A 321 -13.65 6.45 -26.50
CA ASP A 321 -14.58 6.53 -27.64
C ASP A 321 -13.88 6.88 -28.98
N LEU A 322 -12.71 7.54 -28.91
CA LEU A 322 -11.90 7.84 -30.10
C LEU A 322 -11.26 6.59 -30.73
N MET A 323 -11.23 5.46 -30.01
CA MET A 323 -10.65 4.19 -30.44
C MET A 323 -11.77 3.16 -30.67
N SER A 324 -12.68 3.49 -31.59
CA SER A 324 -13.93 2.76 -31.82
C SER A 324 -13.77 1.34 -32.34
N ASP A 325 -12.56 0.95 -32.78
CA ASP A 325 -12.23 -0.39 -33.24
C ASP A 325 -12.01 -1.39 -32.09
N VAL A 326 -11.96 -0.92 -30.83
CA VAL A 326 -11.90 -1.76 -29.64
C VAL A 326 -13.31 -2.17 -29.20
N ASP A 327 -13.49 -3.48 -29.00
CA ASP A 327 -14.77 -4.07 -28.59
C ASP A 327 -14.93 -4.07 -27.06
N ALA A 328 -13.83 -4.28 -26.33
CA ALA A 328 -13.80 -4.34 -24.87
C ALA A 328 -12.47 -3.81 -24.31
N TRP A 329 -12.54 -3.11 -23.18
CA TRP A 329 -11.38 -2.54 -22.49
C TRP A 329 -11.08 -3.31 -21.21
N VAL A 330 -9.79 -3.51 -20.93
CA VAL A 330 -9.30 -3.95 -19.63
C VAL A 330 -8.39 -2.85 -19.09
N GLN A 331 -8.71 -2.30 -17.92
CA GLN A 331 -7.85 -1.35 -17.24
C GLN A 331 -6.98 -2.06 -16.20
N ILE A 332 -5.67 -2.00 -16.41
CA ILE A 332 -4.63 -2.37 -15.44
C ILE A 332 -4.23 -1.07 -14.74
N ALA A 333 -5.12 -0.53 -13.92
CA ALA A 333 -4.94 0.71 -13.16
C ALA A 333 -5.74 0.62 -11.83
N CYS A 334 -6.59 1.61 -11.51
CA CYS A 334 -7.47 1.58 -10.34
C CYS A 334 -8.71 0.70 -10.60
N PRO A 335 -8.93 -0.41 -9.85
CA PRO A 335 -10.11 -1.28 -10.01
C PRO A 335 -11.45 -0.58 -9.85
N ARG A 336 -11.49 0.54 -9.12
CA ARG A 336 -12.72 1.30 -8.90
C ARG A 336 -13.23 2.00 -10.16
N LEU A 337 -12.40 2.16 -11.19
CA LEU A 337 -12.83 2.67 -12.50
C LEU A 337 -13.91 1.79 -13.15
N SER A 338 -13.77 0.46 -13.11
CA SER A 338 -14.81 -0.42 -13.66
C SER A 338 -16.02 -0.53 -12.73
N ILE A 339 -15.80 -0.57 -11.42
CA ILE A 339 -16.88 -0.72 -10.42
C ILE A 339 -17.79 0.51 -10.39
N ASP A 340 -17.21 1.70 -10.25
CA ASP A 340 -18.00 2.94 -10.03
C ASP A 340 -18.38 3.64 -11.33
N TRP A 341 -17.51 3.57 -12.34
CA TRP A 341 -17.65 4.36 -13.58
C TRP A 341 -17.86 3.51 -14.82
N GLY A 342 -17.90 2.17 -14.70
CA GLY A 342 -17.95 1.28 -15.87
C GLY A 342 -19.13 1.52 -16.82
N THR A 343 -20.27 1.98 -16.30
CA THR A 343 -21.46 2.32 -17.10
C THR A 343 -21.35 3.62 -17.88
N ALA A 344 -20.38 4.48 -17.54
CA ALA A 344 -20.12 5.73 -18.26
C ALA A 344 -19.37 5.49 -19.59
N PHE A 345 -18.84 4.28 -19.81
CA PHE A 345 -18.11 3.92 -21.02
C PHE A 345 -19.05 3.29 -22.04
N SER A 346 -18.88 3.65 -23.32
CA SER A 346 -19.69 3.11 -24.43
C SER A 346 -19.40 1.63 -24.75
N LYS A 347 -18.26 1.13 -24.28
CA LYS A 347 -17.78 -0.24 -24.41
C LYS A 347 -17.47 -0.81 -23.02
N PRO A 348 -17.60 -2.12 -22.80
CA PRO A 348 -17.35 -2.71 -21.49
C PRO A 348 -15.91 -2.41 -21.02
N LEU A 349 -15.80 -1.78 -19.85
CA LEU A 349 -14.55 -1.54 -19.14
C LEU A 349 -14.44 -2.51 -17.97
N LEU A 350 -13.44 -3.40 -18.04
CA LEU A 350 -13.19 -4.45 -17.07
C LEU A 350 -11.95 -4.12 -16.22
N SER A 351 -11.99 -4.51 -14.95
CA SER A 351 -10.80 -4.73 -14.14
C SER A 351 -10.06 -6.01 -14.59
N PRO A 352 -8.82 -6.24 -14.14
CA PRO A 352 -8.08 -7.44 -14.51
C PRO A 352 -8.73 -8.74 -14.02
N TYR A 353 -9.40 -8.71 -12.86
CA TYR A 353 -10.18 -9.87 -12.36
C TYR A 353 -11.36 -10.18 -13.29
N GLU A 354 -12.14 -9.17 -13.66
CA GLU A 354 -13.30 -9.34 -14.55
C GLU A 354 -12.86 -9.82 -15.94
N ALA A 355 -11.71 -9.35 -16.44
CA ALA A 355 -11.09 -9.86 -17.66
C ALA A 355 -10.71 -11.35 -17.55
N ALA A 356 -10.14 -11.78 -16.41
CA ALA A 356 -9.85 -13.19 -16.17
C ALA A 356 -11.13 -14.05 -16.19
N VAL A 357 -12.24 -13.54 -15.68
CA VAL A 357 -13.57 -14.20 -15.76
C VAL A 357 -14.09 -14.25 -17.21
N ALA A 358 -14.01 -13.14 -17.95
CA ALA A 358 -14.44 -13.06 -19.34
C ALA A 358 -13.65 -14.02 -20.24
N LEU A 359 -12.34 -14.16 -19.97
CA LEU A 359 -11.41 -15.04 -20.67
C LEU A 359 -11.39 -16.49 -20.14
N GLN A 360 -12.31 -16.84 -19.24
CA GLN A 360 -12.49 -18.20 -18.68
C GLN A 360 -11.24 -18.74 -17.97
N GLU A 361 -10.45 -17.86 -17.35
CA GLU A 361 -9.32 -18.24 -16.50
C GLU A 361 -9.76 -18.54 -15.07
N VAL A 362 -10.82 -17.89 -14.60
CA VAL A 362 -11.40 -18.10 -13.28
C VAL A 362 -12.92 -17.96 -13.34
N ASP A 363 -13.63 -18.67 -12.47
CA ASP A 363 -15.07 -18.49 -12.32
C ASP A 363 -15.42 -17.17 -11.63
N TRP A 364 -16.60 -16.65 -11.94
CA TRP A 364 -17.19 -15.55 -11.20
C TRP A 364 -17.38 -15.93 -9.73
N LYS A 365 -16.90 -15.08 -8.83
CA LYS A 365 -17.02 -15.28 -7.39
C LYS A 365 -18.34 -14.71 -6.92
N GLU A 366 -19.00 -15.41 -6.01
CA GLU A 366 -20.23 -14.92 -5.38
C GLU A 366 -20.02 -13.55 -4.74
N VAL A 367 -18.91 -13.41 -4.01
CA VAL A 367 -18.42 -12.16 -3.42
C VAL A 367 -17.35 -11.57 -4.32
N TYR A 368 -17.54 -10.32 -4.73
CA TYR A 368 -16.58 -9.64 -5.58
C TYR A 368 -15.25 -9.41 -4.83
N PRO A 369 -14.10 -9.83 -5.38
CA PRO A 369 -12.83 -9.74 -4.69
C PRO A 369 -12.33 -8.28 -4.66
N MET A 370 -12.05 -7.78 -3.45
CA MET A 370 -11.41 -6.49 -3.21
C MET A 370 -9.99 -6.71 -2.72
N ASP A 371 -9.15 -7.34 -3.54
CA ASP A 371 -7.84 -7.88 -3.15
C ASP A 371 -6.68 -7.41 -4.06
N PHE A 372 -6.87 -6.33 -4.82
CA PHE A 372 -5.96 -5.95 -5.91
C PHE A 372 -4.49 -5.79 -5.47
N TYR A 373 -4.25 -5.14 -4.33
CA TYR A 373 -2.92 -5.04 -3.73
C TYR A 373 -2.73 -5.98 -2.52
N SER A 374 -3.60 -6.97 -2.34
CA SER A 374 -3.42 -7.97 -1.30
C SER A 374 -2.22 -8.87 -1.59
N ASN A 375 -1.41 -9.15 -0.57
CA ASN A 375 -0.41 -10.21 -0.60
C ASN A 375 -1.02 -11.62 -0.66
N GLN A 376 -2.33 -11.72 -0.42
CA GLN A 376 -3.14 -12.94 -0.55
C GLN A 376 -4.13 -12.81 -1.72
N SER A 377 -3.75 -12.05 -2.75
CA SER A 377 -4.57 -11.90 -3.95
C SER A 377 -4.85 -13.27 -4.60
N LEU A 378 -6.04 -13.39 -5.19
CA LEU A 378 -6.59 -14.66 -5.66
C LEU A 378 -5.99 -15.17 -6.97
N GLY A 379 -5.25 -14.34 -7.72
CA GLY A 379 -4.67 -14.76 -8.98
C GLY A 379 -3.76 -13.74 -9.66
N PRO A 380 -3.17 -14.10 -10.80
CA PRO A 380 -2.16 -13.31 -11.52
C PRO A 380 -2.68 -12.00 -12.10
N TRP A 381 -3.98 -11.72 -11.99
CA TRP A 381 -4.60 -10.43 -12.33
C TRP A 381 -4.33 -9.33 -11.29
N ALA A 382 -3.74 -9.65 -10.14
CA ALA A 382 -3.44 -8.69 -9.08
C ALA A 382 -1.93 -8.36 -9.00
N PRO A 383 -1.53 -7.07 -8.88
CA PRO A 383 -0.12 -6.67 -8.80
C PRO A 383 0.72 -7.41 -7.75
N ASN A 384 0.14 -7.70 -6.58
CA ASN A 384 0.86 -8.33 -5.47
C ASN A 384 0.79 -9.86 -5.46
N HIS A 385 0.24 -10.49 -6.49
CA HIS A 385 0.26 -11.95 -6.63
C HIS A 385 1.72 -12.45 -6.70
N PRO A 386 2.07 -13.60 -6.09
CA PRO A 386 3.45 -14.10 -6.05
C PRO A 386 4.14 -14.21 -7.42
N GLU A 387 3.40 -14.51 -8.48
CA GLU A 387 3.92 -14.58 -9.86
C GLU A 387 4.30 -13.22 -10.45
N ASN A 388 3.70 -12.14 -9.92
CA ASN A 388 3.93 -10.77 -10.36
C ASN A 388 4.99 -10.05 -9.52
N GLN A 389 5.33 -10.58 -8.34
CA GLN A 389 6.35 -10.00 -7.48
C GLN A 389 7.75 -10.26 -8.05
N PRO A 390 8.67 -9.28 -7.98
CA PRO A 390 10.06 -9.51 -8.33
C PRO A 390 10.65 -10.61 -7.44
N ALA A 391 11.48 -11.48 -8.03
CA ALA A 391 12.14 -12.55 -7.30
C ALA A 391 12.90 -11.96 -6.11
N ARG A 392 12.51 -12.35 -4.88
CA ARG A 392 13.20 -11.87 -3.68
C ARG A 392 14.64 -12.34 -3.74
N PRO A 393 15.64 -11.45 -3.59
CA PRO A 393 17.02 -11.89 -3.45
C PRO A 393 17.10 -12.86 -2.27
N THR A 394 17.67 -14.04 -2.50
CA THR A 394 17.95 -15.01 -1.45
C THR A 394 18.73 -14.30 -0.36
N ARG A 395 18.16 -14.23 0.86
CA ARG A 395 18.88 -13.72 2.03
C ARG A 395 20.18 -14.52 2.13
N ARG A 396 21.31 -13.89 1.82
CA ARG A 396 22.62 -14.47 2.17
C ARG A 396 22.58 -14.74 3.67
N PRO A 397 22.89 -15.97 4.11
CA PRO A 397 23.02 -16.24 5.54
C PRO A 397 23.99 -15.20 6.10
N THR A 398 23.55 -14.45 7.09
CA THR A 398 24.44 -13.58 7.87
C THR A 398 25.54 -14.46 8.43
N GLN A 399 26.73 -14.42 7.81
CA GLN A 399 27.93 -14.99 8.38
C GLN A 399 28.12 -14.32 9.74
N LYS A 400 28.05 -15.10 10.81
CA LYS A 400 28.54 -14.66 12.11
C LYS A 400 30.02 -14.33 11.94
N PRO A 401 30.49 -13.12 12.29
CA PRO A 401 31.92 -12.86 12.30
C PRO A 401 32.52 -13.67 13.45
N GLY A 402 33.38 -14.64 13.14
CA GLY A 402 34.13 -15.40 14.14
C GLY A 402 34.17 -16.93 14.01
N SER A 403 34.16 -17.48 12.80
CA SER A 403 34.61 -18.86 12.60
C SER A 403 35.58 -18.91 11.43
N GLU A 404 36.88 -19.00 11.73
CA GLU A 404 37.90 -19.32 10.74
C GLU A 404 37.58 -20.69 10.11
N PRO A 405 37.76 -20.86 8.79
CA PRO A 405 37.61 -22.16 8.16
C PRO A 405 38.81 -23.04 8.53
N VAL A 406 38.54 -24.14 9.22
CA VAL A 406 39.50 -25.24 9.40
C VAL A 406 39.79 -25.85 8.01
N PRO A 407 41.05 -25.97 7.58
CA PRO A 407 41.37 -26.58 6.30
C PRO A 407 41.02 -28.08 6.31
N PRO A 408 40.49 -28.64 5.21
CA PRO A 408 40.06 -30.03 5.18
C PRO A 408 41.27 -30.97 5.22
N ILE A 409 41.19 -31.94 6.14
CA ILE A 409 42.09 -33.08 6.26
C ILE A 409 41.94 -33.94 4.99
N LYS A 410 43.03 -34.13 4.25
CA LYS A 410 43.09 -35.07 3.12
C LYS A 410 42.90 -36.50 3.64
N GLN A 411 41.78 -37.14 3.30
CA GLN A 411 41.67 -38.59 3.30
C GLN A 411 41.74 -39.10 1.86
N CYS A 412 42.74 -39.94 1.62
CA CYS A 412 43.03 -40.61 0.36
C CYS A 412 42.08 -41.80 0.21
N GLY A 413 41.35 -41.87 -0.91
CA GLY A 413 40.39 -42.94 -1.21
C GLY A 413 40.41 -43.31 -2.69
N GLN A 414 41.26 -44.28 -3.00
CA GLN A 414 41.27 -45.26 -4.10
C GLN A 414 40.23 -45.10 -5.24
N ASN A 415 40.73 -44.82 -6.45
CA ASN A 415 40.07 -45.10 -7.73
C ASN A 415 40.61 -46.45 -8.29
N PRO A 416 39.76 -47.32 -8.86
CA PRO A 416 40.21 -48.52 -9.56
C PRO A 416 40.50 -48.27 -11.05
N GLY A 417 41.74 -48.53 -11.44
CA GLY A 417 42.13 -49.22 -12.69
C GLY A 417 41.87 -48.57 -14.06
N ALA A 418 42.92 -48.04 -14.69
CA ALA A 418 43.39 -48.42 -16.05
C ALA A 418 44.65 -47.58 -16.44
N PRO A 419 45.54 -48.09 -17.32
CA PRO A 419 46.98 -47.92 -17.16
C PRO A 419 47.64 -46.77 -17.94
N CYS A 420 48.85 -46.50 -17.44
CA CYS A 420 49.84 -45.50 -17.79
C CYS A 420 50.41 -45.61 -19.21
N GLY A 421 50.67 -44.47 -19.84
CA GLY A 421 51.52 -44.32 -21.03
C GLY A 421 52.31 -43.01 -20.91
N CYS A 422 53.58 -43.13 -20.56
CA CYS A 422 54.54 -42.04 -20.38
C CYS A 422 55.02 -41.44 -21.71
N GLN A 423 55.40 -40.16 -21.67
CA GLN A 423 56.50 -39.44 -22.36
C GLN A 423 56.05 -37.97 -22.49
N GLY A 424 56.69 -36.94 -21.93
CA GLY A 424 58.04 -36.80 -21.43
C GLY A 424 58.94 -36.15 -22.48
N GLU A 425 58.80 -34.84 -22.68
CA GLU A 425 59.87 -33.82 -22.62
C GLU A 425 59.24 -32.43 -22.39
#